data_AF-A0AAV5IHC9-F1
#
_entry.id   AF-A0AAV5IHC9-F1
#
_cell.length_a   1.000
_cell.length_b   1.000
_cell.length_c   1.000
_cell.angle_alpha   90.00
_cell.angle_beta   90.00
_cell.angle_gamma   90.00
#
_symmetry.space_group_name_H-M   'P 1'
#
loop_
_entity.id
_entity.type
_entity.pdbx_description
1 polymer ?
#
loop_
_entity_poly.entity_id
_entity_poly.type
_entity_poly.pdbx_seq_one_letter_code
_entity_poly.pdbx_strand_id
1 'polypeptide(L)'
;MAKLTTDQLSEPGAPEQIIYYHIIPEYQTEESMYNAVRRFGKVKYDTLRLPHTVVAQEADGSVKFGHGEGSAYLFDPDIYTDGRISVQGIDGVLFPEEETVKKPSSAVKVATKPRRGKLLEVACRMLGAFGQVSHFHSCH
;
A
#
# COMPACT_ATOMS: atom_id res chain seq x y z
N MET A 1 10.37 -15.83 -19.17
CA MET A 1 11.45 -15.10 -18.50
C MET A 1 11.33 -13.63 -18.84
N ALA A 2 10.93 -12.80 -17.87
CA ALA A 2 10.99 -11.34 -18.04
C ALA A 2 12.45 -10.94 -18.26
N LYS A 3 12.72 -10.26 -19.38
CA LYS A 3 14.07 -9.75 -19.66
C LYS A 3 14.24 -8.41 -18.95
N LEU A 4 15.30 -8.30 -18.15
CA LEU A 4 15.81 -7.01 -17.67
C LEU A 4 16.01 -6.07 -18.87
N THR A 5 15.35 -4.92 -18.87
CA THR A 5 15.60 -3.90 -19.89
C THR A 5 16.83 -3.09 -19.50
N THR A 6 17.60 -2.63 -20.49
CA THR A 6 18.78 -1.77 -20.26
C THR A 6 18.41 -0.49 -19.51
N ASP A 7 17.19 0.01 -19.75
CA ASP A 7 16.70 1.25 -19.16
C ASP A 7 16.50 1.09 -17.65
N GLN A 8 15.98 -0.04 -17.18
CA GLN A 8 15.81 -0.37 -15.76
C GLN A 8 17.14 -0.46 -14.99
N LEU A 9 18.24 -0.75 -15.67
CA LEU A 9 19.58 -0.83 -15.08
C LEU A 9 20.38 0.47 -15.20
N SER A 10 19.91 1.40 -16.05
CA SER A 10 20.64 2.63 -16.35
C SER A 10 20.50 3.71 -15.28
N GLU A 11 19.48 3.62 -14.43
CA GLU A 11 19.28 4.57 -13.33
C GLU A 11 20.37 4.42 -12.26
N PRO A 12 20.96 5.53 -11.77
CA PRO A 12 21.94 5.48 -10.69
C PRO A 12 21.37 4.78 -9.44
N GLY A 13 22.00 3.68 -9.03
CA GLY A 13 21.59 2.89 -7.87
C GLY A 13 20.50 1.84 -8.14
N ALA A 14 20.01 1.71 -9.38
CA ALA A 14 19.04 0.67 -9.71
C ALA A 14 19.52 -0.76 -9.39
N PRO A 15 20.77 -1.17 -9.68
CA PRO A 15 21.22 -2.52 -9.34
C PRO A 15 21.17 -2.80 -7.83
N GLU A 16 21.53 -1.82 -7.01
CA GLU A 16 21.49 -1.94 -5.55
C GLU A 16 20.06 -2.06 -5.04
N GLN A 17 19.14 -1.24 -5.56
CA GLN A 17 17.72 -1.31 -5.19
C GLN A 17 17.07 -2.63 -5.63
N ILE A 18 17.48 -3.19 -6.77
CA ILE A 18 17.04 -4.50 -7.24
C ILE A 18 17.52 -5.56 -6.24
N ILE A 19 18.79 -5.55 -5.84
CA ILE A 19 19.33 -6.49 -4.85
C ILE A 19 18.57 -6.39 -3.53
N TYR A 20 18.33 -5.19 -3.00
CA TYR A 20 17.60 -5.02 -1.75
C TYR A 20 16.15 -5.53 -1.80
N TYR A 21 15.53 -5.53 -2.98
CA TYR A 21 14.19 -6.10 -3.14
C TYR A 21 14.19 -7.65 -3.08
N HIS A 22 15.33 -8.29 -3.33
CA HIS A 22 15.47 -9.75 -3.26
C HIS A 22 15.91 -10.26 -1.88
N ILE A 23 16.22 -9.36 -0.94
CA ILE A 23 16.62 -9.75 0.41
C ILE A 23 15.42 -9.66 1.34
N ILE A 24 14.97 -10.83 1.82
CA ILE A 24 14.00 -10.96 2.89
C ILE A 24 14.79 -10.98 4.21
N PRO A 25 14.53 -10.06 5.16
CA PRO A 25 15.28 -9.99 6.42
C PRO A 25 14.95 -11.14 7.38
N GLU A 26 13.87 -11.86 7.13
CA GLU A 26 13.46 -13.03 7.89
C GLU A 26 14.14 -14.31 7.35
N TYR A 27 14.51 -15.21 8.25
CA TYR A 27 15.05 -16.51 7.88
C TYR A 27 13.94 -17.40 7.29
N GLN A 28 14.06 -17.76 6.01
CA GLN A 28 13.05 -18.51 5.28
C GLN A 28 13.67 -19.66 4.47
N THR A 29 13.51 -20.89 4.98
CA THR A 29 13.86 -22.11 4.23
C THR A 29 12.80 -22.45 3.19
N GLU A 30 13.13 -23.33 2.26
CA GLU A 30 12.18 -23.91 1.30
C GLU A 30 10.90 -24.39 2.01
N GLU A 31 11.07 -25.26 3.01
CA GLU A 31 9.96 -25.86 3.75
C GLU A 31 9.05 -24.79 4.38
N SER A 32 9.65 -23.75 4.97
CA SER A 32 8.90 -22.63 5.56
C SER A 32 8.05 -21.92 4.51
N MET A 33 8.66 -21.59 3.36
CA MET A 33 7.97 -20.87 2.28
C MET A 33 6.80 -21.68 1.72
N TYR A 34 7.01 -22.97 1.44
CA TYR A 34 5.94 -23.87 0.96
C TYR A 34 4.80 -24.02 1.97
N ASN A 35 5.14 -24.27 3.23
CA ASN A 35 4.16 -24.42 4.29
C ASN A 35 3.35 -23.14 4.48
N ALA A 36 4.00 -21.98 4.39
CA ALA A 36 3.34 -20.69 4.53
C ALA A 36 2.34 -20.46 3.38
N VAL A 37 2.74 -20.64 2.12
CA VAL A 37 1.82 -20.40 0.99
C VAL A 37 0.69 -21.43 0.94
N ARG A 38 0.92 -22.69 1.35
CA ARG A 38 -0.15 -23.70 1.40
C ARG A 38 -1.17 -23.44 2.50
N ARG A 39 -0.72 -22.93 3.65
CA ARG A 39 -1.60 -22.66 4.80
C ARG A 39 -2.38 -21.37 4.63
N PHE A 40 -1.74 -20.33 4.12
CA PHE A 40 -2.29 -18.98 4.08
C PHE A 40 -2.73 -18.54 2.68
N GLY A 41 -2.39 -19.31 1.63
CA GLY A 41 -2.68 -19.02 0.23
C GLY A 41 -1.79 -17.93 -0.36
N LYS A 42 -1.82 -16.73 0.25
CA LYS A 42 -0.98 -15.59 -0.11
C LYS A 42 -0.24 -15.07 1.12
N VAL A 43 1.07 -14.99 1.02
CA VAL A 43 1.98 -14.53 2.07
C VAL A 43 2.70 -13.29 1.58
N LYS A 44 2.98 -12.34 2.48
CA LYS A 44 3.79 -11.16 2.17
C LYS A 44 5.07 -11.24 2.96
N TYR A 45 6.19 -11.00 2.29
CA TYR A 45 7.49 -10.87 2.94
C TYR A 45 7.97 -9.43 2.83
N ASP A 46 8.45 -8.90 3.93
CA ASP A 46 9.16 -7.63 3.93
C ASP A 46 10.49 -7.79 3.19
N THR A 47 10.94 -6.72 2.54
CA THR A 47 12.24 -6.68 1.84
C THR A 47 13.10 -5.58 2.41
N LEU A 48 14.41 -5.61 2.15
CA LEU A 48 15.29 -4.50 2.54
C LEU A 48 15.02 -3.22 1.75
N ARG A 49 14.34 -3.31 0.61
CA ARG A 49 13.88 -2.15 -0.16
C ARG A 49 12.57 -1.62 0.41
N LEU A 50 12.67 -0.82 1.47
CA LEU A 50 11.50 -0.18 2.09
C LEU A 50 10.84 0.83 1.12
N PRO A 51 9.50 0.96 1.12
CA PRO A 51 8.49 0.24 1.92
C PRO A 51 7.93 -1.02 1.21
N HIS A 52 8.66 -1.60 0.26
CA HIS A 52 8.13 -2.64 -0.61
C HIS A 52 8.16 -4.04 0.02
N THR A 53 7.12 -4.79 -0.29
CA THR A 53 6.98 -6.20 0.08
C THR A 53 6.97 -7.06 -1.18
N VAL A 54 7.36 -8.32 -1.04
CA VAL A 54 7.19 -9.34 -2.08
C VAL A 54 6.04 -10.26 -1.67
N VAL A 55 5.08 -10.46 -2.58
CA VAL A 55 3.96 -11.38 -2.36
C VAL A 55 4.36 -12.75 -2.87
N ALA A 56 4.08 -13.79 -2.10
CA ALA A 56 4.27 -15.18 -2.47
C ALA A 56 2.95 -15.94 -2.44
N GLN A 57 2.75 -16.84 -3.40
CA GLN A 57 1.57 -17.70 -3.51
C GLN A 57 1.94 -19.07 -4.07
N GLU A 58 1.15 -20.09 -3.76
CA GLU A 58 1.30 -21.40 -4.40
C GLU A 58 0.85 -21.31 -5.87
N ALA A 59 1.70 -21.78 -6.78
CA ALA A 59 1.36 -21.90 -8.20
C ALA A 59 2.15 -23.05 -8.83
N ASP A 60 1.47 -23.88 -9.62
CA ASP A 60 2.09 -24.97 -10.41
C ASP A 60 2.93 -25.96 -9.57
N GLY A 61 2.58 -26.13 -8.30
CA GLY A 61 3.31 -26.99 -7.36
C GLY A 61 4.58 -26.39 -6.77
N SER A 62 4.90 -25.14 -7.09
CA SER A 62 6.01 -24.36 -6.54
C SER A 62 5.51 -23.10 -5.79
N VAL A 63 6.44 -22.35 -5.19
CA VAL A 63 6.19 -21.01 -4.65
C VAL A 63 6.44 -19.98 -5.76
N LYS A 64 5.44 -19.15 -6.03
CA LYS A 64 5.54 -18.05 -6.98
C LYS A 64 5.59 -16.72 -6.25
N PHE A 65 6.60 -15.92 -6.56
CA PHE A 65 6.82 -14.58 -6.04
C PHE A 65 6.38 -13.52 -7.05
N GLY A 66 5.88 -12.39 -6.55
CA GLY A 66 5.42 -11.26 -7.35
C GLY A 66 4.12 -11.54 -8.12
N HIS A 67 3.76 -10.59 -8.99
CA HIS A 67 2.54 -10.65 -9.79
C HIS A 67 2.82 -10.39 -11.28
N GLY A 68 1.95 -10.94 -12.13
CA GLY A 68 1.99 -10.69 -13.58
C GLY A 68 3.28 -11.15 -14.24
N GLU A 69 3.80 -10.33 -15.16
CA GLU A 69 4.99 -10.64 -15.96
C GLU A 69 6.30 -10.58 -15.14
N GLY A 70 6.34 -9.79 -14.06
CA GLY A 70 7.49 -9.68 -13.15
C GLY A 70 7.51 -10.73 -12.04
N SER A 71 6.78 -11.82 -12.21
CA SER A 71 6.75 -12.93 -11.25
C SER A 71 7.86 -13.94 -11.51
N ALA A 72 8.32 -14.59 -10.46
CA ALA A 72 9.34 -15.62 -10.51
C ALA A 72 8.92 -16.83 -9.66
N TYR A 73 9.32 -18.01 -10.08
CA TYR A 73 9.10 -19.26 -9.36
C TYR A 73 10.35 -19.62 -8.55
N LEU A 74 10.13 -20.22 -7.38
CA LEU A 74 11.16 -20.92 -6.65
C LEU A 74 11.62 -22.11 -7.50
N PHE A 75 12.88 -22.10 -7.91
CA PHE A 75 13.44 -23.03 -8.89
C PHE A 75 14.53 -23.91 -8.27
N ASP A 76 15.43 -23.31 -7.50
CA ASP A 76 16.54 -24.01 -6.85
C ASP A 76 16.51 -23.73 -5.35
N PRO A 77 15.74 -24.51 -4.58
CA PRO A 77 15.58 -24.28 -3.16
C PRO A 77 16.82 -24.69 -2.36
N ASP A 78 17.03 -23.98 -1.25
CA ASP A 78 18.04 -24.23 -0.22
C ASP A 78 19.48 -24.37 -0.76
N ILE A 79 19.85 -23.53 -1.75
CA ILE A 79 21.22 -23.44 -2.32
C ILE A 79 22.27 -23.31 -1.20
N TYR A 80 21.94 -22.55 -0.16
CA TYR A 80 22.75 -22.44 1.05
C TYR A 80 21.84 -22.22 2.26
N THR A 81 22.10 -22.94 3.34
CA THR A 81 21.45 -22.75 4.63
C THR A 81 22.45 -22.97 5.78
N ASP A 82 22.46 -22.07 6.76
CA ASP A 82 23.31 -22.21 7.97
C ASP A 82 22.58 -21.90 9.28
N GLY A 83 21.24 -21.73 9.22
CA GLY A 83 20.41 -21.35 10.36
C GLY A 83 20.37 -19.85 10.66
N ARG A 84 21.14 -19.03 9.94
CA ARG A 84 21.09 -17.56 10.01
C ARG A 84 20.71 -16.94 8.69
N ILE A 85 21.24 -17.48 7.60
CA ILE A 85 20.96 -17.07 6.23
C ILE A 85 20.51 -18.30 5.45
N SER A 86 19.53 -18.10 4.60
CA SER A 86 19.06 -19.07 3.61
C SER A 86 19.05 -18.39 2.25
N VAL A 87 19.55 -19.09 1.24
CA VAL A 87 19.63 -18.58 -0.14
C VAL A 87 18.77 -19.45 -1.03
N GLN A 88 17.85 -18.82 -1.73
CA GLN A 88 16.86 -19.45 -2.58
C GLN A 88 17.08 -19.01 -4.04
N GLY A 89 17.09 -19.95 -4.96
CA GLY A 89 17.17 -19.69 -6.39
C GLY A 89 15.79 -19.50 -7.00
N ILE A 90 15.59 -18.36 -7.66
CA ILE A 90 14.38 -18.05 -8.43
C ILE A 90 14.70 -17.89 -9.91
N ASP A 91 13.74 -18.17 -10.78
CA ASP A 91 13.92 -18.20 -12.24
C ASP A 91 13.80 -16.83 -12.94
N GLY A 92 13.57 -15.76 -12.17
CA GLY A 92 13.36 -14.42 -12.69
C GLY A 92 13.74 -13.34 -11.67
N VAL A 93 14.05 -12.15 -12.18
CA VAL A 93 14.36 -10.98 -11.35
C VAL A 93 13.06 -10.27 -11.01
N LEU A 94 12.86 -10.03 -9.72
CA LEU A 94 11.68 -9.39 -9.17
C LEU A 94 11.85 -7.86 -9.18
N PHE A 95 10.75 -7.18 -9.46
CA PHE A 95 10.64 -5.74 -9.35
C PHE A 95 9.49 -5.39 -8.41
N PRO A 96 9.63 -4.33 -7.60
CA PRO A 96 8.50 -3.84 -6.84
C PRO A 96 7.41 -3.40 -7.79
N GLU A 97 6.15 -3.60 -7.40
CA GLU A 97 5.05 -2.96 -8.08
C GLU A 97 5.25 -1.44 -7.97
N GLU A 98 5.24 -0.75 -9.11
CA GLU A 98 5.14 0.70 -9.10
C GLU A 98 3.91 1.03 -8.26
N GLU A 99 4.13 1.72 -7.14
CA GLU A 99 3.04 2.33 -6.43
C GLU A 99 2.38 3.27 -7.44
N THR A 100 1.28 2.82 -8.03
CA THR A 100 0.25 3.74 -8.45
C THR A 100 -0.04 4.51 -7.17
N VAL A 101 0.61 5.67 -7.04
CA VAL A 101 0.35 6.61 -5.98
C VAL A 101 -1.13 6.87 -6.16
N LYS A 102 -1.95 6.16 -5.37
CA LYS A 102 -3.30 6.59 -5.08
C LYS A 102 -3.03 7.88 -4.35
N LYS A 103 -2.91 8.97 -5.12
CA LYS A 103 -2.99 10.33 -4.63
C LYS A 103 -4.11 10.26 -3.60
N PRO A 104 -3.87 10.65 -2.34
CA PRO A 104 -4.93 10.61 -1.36
C PRO A 104 -6.09 11.31 -2.03
N SER A 105 -7.16 10.57 -2.29
CA SER A 105 -8.35 11.14 -2.90
C SER A 105 -8.72 12.23 -1.93
N SER A 106 -8.44 13.48 -2.32
CA SER A 106 -8.83 14.64 -1.55
C SER A 106 -10.28 14.37 -1.23
N ALA A 107 -10.59 14.14 0.04
CA ALA A 107 -11.95 13.98 0.48
C ALA A 107 -12.61 15.29 0.08
N VAL A 108 -13.24 15.29 -1.10
CA VAL A 108 -14.11 16.36 -1.54
C VAL A 108 -15.20 16.31 -0.49
N LYS A 109 -15.04 17.15 0.54
CA LYS A 109 -16.11 17.49 1.45
C LYS A 109 -17.14 18.15 0.55
N VAL A 110 -18.05 17.33 0.05
CA VAL A 110 -19.26 17.76 -0.62
C VAL A 110 -19.96 18.66 0.39
N ALA A 111 -19.79 19.97 0.21
CA ALA A 111 -20.52 20.98 0.93
C ALA A 111 -22.00 20.76 0.60
N THR A 112 -22.71 20.16 1.55
CA THR A 112 -24.16 20.01 1.49
C THR A 112 -24.79 21.40 1.37
N LYS A 113 -25.41 21.67 0.21
CA LYS A 113 -26.22 22.86 -0.04
C LYS A 113 -27.21 23.08 1.13
N PRO A 114 -27.28 24.29 1.73
CA PRO A 114 -28.28 24.57 2.76
C PRO A 114 -29.67 24.58 2.13
N ARG A 115 -30.49 23.57 2.45
CA ARG A 115 -31.93 23.57 2.14
C ARG A 115 -32.61 24.56 3.08
N ARG A 116 -32.80 25.77 2.55
CA ARG A 116 -33.62 26.84 3.09
C ARG A 116 -35.08 26.37 3.16
N GLY A 117 -35.70 26.40 4.34
CA GLY A 117 -37.16 26.40 4.44
C GLY A 117 -37.76 25.77 5.70
N LYS A 118 -38.35 26.65 6.53
CA LYS A 118 -39.40 26.39 7.53
C LYS A 118 -38.97 25.67 8.81
N LEU A 119 -38.48 26.46 9.78
CA LEU A 119 -38.74 26.28 11.23
C LEU A 119 -38.21 27.49 12.03
N LEU A 120 -38.41 28.72 11.55
CA LEU A 120 -38.03 29.92 12.30
C LEU A 120 -38.93 31.12 11.97
N GLU A 121 -40.24 30.90 11.93
CA GLU A 121 -41.24 31.96 11.76
C GLU A 121 -42.31 31.94 12.86
N VAL A 122 -41.98 31.37 14.03
CA VAL A 122 -42.90 31.30 15.19
C VAL A 122 -42.33 32.00 16.43
N ALA A 123 -41.05 32.38 16.45
CA ALA A 123 -40.44 33.06 17.61
C ALA A 123 -40.57 34.60 17.60
N CYS A 124 -41.14 35.21 16.55
CA CYS A 124 -41.23 36.67 16.41
C CYS A 124 -42.67 37.18 16.18
N ARG A 125 -43.65 36.56 16.86
CA ARG A 125 -45.04 37.06 16.90
C ARG A 125 -45.66 37.13 18.30
N MET A 126 -44.89 36.94 19.36
CA MET A 126 -45.41 36.95 20.75
C MET A 126 -44.61 37.84 21.71
N LEU A 127 -43.96 38.91 21.23
CA LEU A 127 -43.36 39.95 22.10
C LEU A 127 -43.60 41.37 21.53
N GLY A 128 -44.73 41.54 20.84
CA GLY A 128 -45.32 42.84 20.51
C GLY A 128 -46.22 43.35 21.64
N ALA A 129 -45.76 43.31 22.89
CA ALA A 129 -46.41 43.94 24.02
C ALA A 129 -45.32 44.33 25.04
N PHE A 130 -45.21 45.63 25.31
CA PHE A 130 -44.26 46.28 26.23
C PHE A 130 -42.80 46.24 25.73
N GLY A 131 -42.18 47.31 25.23
CA GLY A 131 -42.24 48.68 25.69
C GLY A 131 -40.83 49.10 26.12
N GLN A 132 -40.29 50.09 25.41
CA GLN A 132 -39.28 51.07 25.86
C GLN A 132 -37.77 50.74 25.93
N VAL A 133 -37.05 51.55 25.12
CA VAL A 133 -35.85 52.36 25.42
C VAL A 133 -34.46 51.77 25.06
N SER A 134 -34.01 52.22 23.88
CA SER A 134 -32.76 52.98 23.62
C SER A 134 -31.44 52.52 24.25
N HIS A 135 -30.44 52.17 23.43
CA HIS A 135 -29.31 53.05 23.05
C HIS A 135 -28.17 52.26 22.38
N PHE A 136 -27.79 52.72 21.19
CA PHE A 136 -26.44 52.85 20.61
C PHE A 136 -25.27 52.00 21.15
N HIS A 137 -24.59 51.27 20.26
CA HIS A 137 -23.27 51.67 19.74
C HIS A 137 -22.85 50.84 18.52
N SER A 138 -22.31 51.50 17.49
CA SER A 138 -21.75 50.89 16.28
C SER A 138 -20.39 50.23 16.54
N CYS A 139 -20.13 49.16 15.81
CA CYS A 139 -18.84 48.48 15.73
C CYS A 139 -17.83 49.28 14.88
N HIS A 140 -16.55 49.04 15.18
CA HIS A 140 -15.48 49.06 14.19
C HIS A 140 -14.97 47.62 14.02
#